data_AF-A0A260M442-F1
#
_entry.id   AF-A0A260M442-F1
#
_cell.length_a   1.000
_cell.length_b   1.000
_cell.length_c   1.000
_cell.angle_alpha   90.00
_cell.angle_beta   90.00
_cell.angle_gamma   90.00
#
_symmetry.space_group_name_H-M   'P 1'
#
loop_
_entity.id
_entity.type
_entity.pdbx_description
1 polymer ?
#
loop_
_entity_poly.entity_id
_entity_poly.type
_entity_poly.pdbx_seq_one_letter_code
_entity_poly.pdbx_strand_id
1 'polypeptide(L)'
;MKGSGMDDAVWAALSYFDSVDPALAADARLGWDGLVEVSPPAGPTQHSVQTYLWVYLRHAAEGPDRAVDIARALGDLLDRLGRVGYAEIARSGVTEELVRISDDAVWLQHYRAATEQSGIGAVDTDLVTWQDAPTGVERAIVEKIGETLEVATIAGEFEPSKPGGRPLGTNAQAMRRRGVTDAVLTSDRGKDDSEAVLLEQLLDHRIDLWSNYSAPRAELYLGLRETLHEAAQPVYGCVRRLESFIGCIGDGVGLTDAGYLPDELVATIATTVFPPAERPLHIGRELDTEKVLTVRRLLMRVRLLRRSAGRLVPTARTRQLSSDGLWRVLTAGIVGTEYHPDTIAAEVVLARMIVGHEVTDVDATADDLARLLRAEGWTHSGEEPAAEHAEPLARTLIAELGALGAFEPTEPGASGPGVSGPEPSGSVATEEGKRLAAAVLRHRLLHTRYPSL
;
A
#
# COMPACT_ATOMS: atom_id res chain seq x y z
N MET A 1 -36.28 -3.96 13.98
CA MET A 1 -36.82 -4.97 14.92
C MET A 1 -36.24 -6.36 14.63
N LYS A 2 -34.92 -6.57 14.78
CA LYS A 2 -34.27 -7.88 14.60
C LYS A 2 -33.31 -8.29 15.75
N GLY A 3 -33.19 -7.50 16.84
CA GLY A 3 -32.30 -7.79 17.97
C GLY A 3 -32.89 -8.66 19.10
N SER A 4 -34.20 -8.59 19.34
CA SER A 4 -34.84 -9.18 20.55
C SER A 4 -34.58 -10.68 20.77
N GLY A 5 -34.55 -11.49 19.71
CA GLY A 5 -34.45 -12.95 19.86
C GLY A 5 -33.05 -13.47 20.23
N MET A 6 -31.99 -12.77 19.80
CA MET A 6 -30.62 -13.13 20.19
C MET A 6 -30.38 -12.73 21.65
N ASP A 7 -30.84 -11.54 22.03
CA ASP A 7 -30.72 -11.04 23.40
C ASP A 7 -31.41 -11.99 24.38
N ASP A 8 -32.63 -12.44 24.07
CA ASP A 8 -33.38 -13.40 24.91
C ASP A 8 -32.65 -14.75 25.07
N ALA A 9 -32.04 -15.27 24.00
CA ALA A 9 -31.27 -16.51 24.03
C ALA A 9 -30.00 -16.39 24.87
N VAL A 10 -29.31 -15.25 24.77
CA VAL A 10 -28.12 -14.93 25.59
C VAL A 10 -28.50 -14.83 27.06
N TRP A 11 -29.57 -14.09 27.39
CA TRP A 11 -30.06 -13.97 28.78
C TRP A 11 -30.42 -15.33 29.38
N ALA A 12 -31.10 -16.20 28.62
CA ALA A 12 -31.42 -17.55 29.07
C ALA A 12 -30.17 -18.41 29.31
N ALA A 13 -29.17 -18.33 28.44
CA ALA A 13 -27.91 -19.05 28.58
C ALA A 13 -27.10 -18.56 29.80
N LEU A 14 -26.99 -17.24 29.99
CA LEU A 14 -26.32 -16.65 31.14
C LEU A 14 -27.02 -16.97 32.46
N SER A 15 -28.35 -16.96 32.50
CA SER A 15 -29.11 -17.37 33.69
C SER A 15 -28.87 -18.83 34.04
N TYR A 16 -28.73 -19.70 33.04
CA TYR A 16 -28.33 -21.08 33.27
C TYR A 16 -26.92 -21.18 33.86
N PHE A 17 -25.94 -20.46 33.30
CA PHE A 17 -24.58 -20.45 33.87
C PHE A 17 -24.58 -19.95 35.30
N ASP A 18 -25.32 -18.88 35.60
CA ASP A 18 -25.40 -18.32 36.95
C ASP A 18 -25.94 -19.34 37.97
N SER A 19 -26.86 -20.21 37.53
CA SER A 19 -27.38 -21.30 38.36
C SER A 19 -26.39 -22.45 38.63
N VAL A 20 -25.35 -22.59 37.80
CA VAL A 20 -24.35 -23.66 37.88
C VAL A 20 -23.05 -23.16 38.49
N ASP A 21 -22.54 -22.05 37.96
CA ASP A 21 -21.32 -21.36 38.37
C ASP A 21 -21.45 -19.84 38.09
N PRO A 22 -21.71 -19.03 39.14
CA PRO A 22 -21.82 -17.57 39.00
C PRO A 22 -20.57 -16.89 38.46
N ALA A 23 -19.37 -17.46 38.70
CA ALA A 23 -18.13 -16.88 38.19
C ALA A 23 -18.04 -17.06 36.67
N LEU A 24 -18.36 -18.27 36.18
CA LEU A 24 -18.47 -18.55 34.73
C LEU A 24 -19.49 -17.62 34.06
N ALA A 25 -20.63 -17.37 34.70
CA ALA A 25 -21.66 -16.47 34.17
C ALA A 25 -21.17 -15.02 34.07
N ALA A 26 -20.46 -14.52 35.08
CA ALA A 26 -19.87 -13.19 35.07
C ALA A 26 -18.82 -13.04 33.96
N ASP A 27 -17.98 -14.05 33.77
CA ASP A 27 -16.93 -14.06 32.75
C ASP A 27 -17.51 -14.13 31.34
N ALA A 28 -18.50 -15.01 31.14
CA ALA A 28 -19.23 -15.12 29.88
C ALA A 28 -19.97 -13.83 29.55
N ARG A 29 -20.53 -13.15 30.56
CA ARG A 29 -21.19 -11.85 30.37
C ARG A 29 -20.21 -10.78 29.92
N LEU A 30 -19.07 -10.65 30.61
CA LEU A 30 -18.04 -9.68 30.26
C LEU A 30 -17.46 -9.96 28.86
N GLY A 31 -17.24 -11.23 28.53
CA GLY A 31 -16.88 -11.69 27.20
C GLY A 31 -17.90 -11.28 26.13
N TRP A 32 -19.18 -11.53 26.39
CA TRP A 32 -20.26 -11.22 25.46
C TRP A 32 -20.44 -9.73 25.24
N ASP A 33 -20.46 -8.93 26.32
CA ASP A 33 -20.63 -7.48 26.24
C ASP A 33 -19.49 -6.87 25.40
N GLY A 34 -18.25 -7.28 25.62
CA GLY A 34 -17.11 -6.83 24.80
C GLY A 34 -17.18 -7.31 23.34
N LEU A 35 -17.64 -8.54 23.09
CA LEU A 35 -17.86 -9.03 21.73
C LEU A 35 -18.94 -8.23 21.00
N VAL A 36 -20.02 -7.84 21.67
CA VAL A 36 -21.11 -7.03 21.10
C VAL A 36 -20.60 -5.65 20.66
N GLU A 37 -19.71 -5.04 21.43
CA GLU A 37 -19.14 -3.71 21.09
C GLU A 37 -18.39 -3.70 19.76
N VAL A 38 -17.79 -4.84 19.37
CA VAL A 38 -17.00 -4.97 18.14
C VAL A 38 -17.71 -5.78 17.05
N SER A 39 -18.95 -6.20 17.29
CA SER A 39 -19.75 -6.98 16.34
C SER A 39 -20.70 -6.09 15.56
N PRO A 40 -21.04 -6.44 14.30
CA PRO A 40 -22.05 -5.71 13.55
C PRO A 40 -23.44 -5.89 14.19
N PRO A 41 -24.41 -5.00 13.89
CA PRO A 41 -25.76 -5.08 14.46
C PRO A 41 -26.53 -6.38 14.17
N ALA A 42 -26.08 -7.17 13.19
CA ALA A 42 -26.65 -8.47 12.85
C ALA A 42 -26.21 -9.60 13.79
N GLY A 43 -25.20 -9.36 14.65
CA GLY A 43 -24.63 -10.31 15.58
C GLY A 43 -23.16 -10.64 15.27
N PRO A 44 -22.51 -11.48 16.09
CA PRO A 44 -21.10 -11.80 15.94
C PRO A 44 -20.75 -12.50 14.62
N THR A 45 -19.62 -12.11 14.05
CA THR A 45 -18.97 -12.78 12.90
C THR A 45 -17.68 -13.44 13.36
N GLN A 46 -17.11 -14.32 12.56
CA GLN A 46 -15.81 -14.88 12.89
C GLN A 46 -14.75 -13.78 13.01
N HIS A 47 -14.82 -12.76 12.16
CA HIS A 47 -13.93 -11.60 12.24
C HIS A 47 -14.08 -10.86 13.58
N SER A 48 -15.31 -10.53 14.01
CA SER A 48 -15.51 -9.81 15.29
C SER A 48 -15.09 -10.63 16.51
N VAL A 49 -15.31 -11.95 16.47
CA VAL A 49 -14.84 -12.89 17.51
C VAL A 49 -13.32 -12.87 17.62
N GLN A 50 -12.61 -12.99 16.49
CA GLN A 50 -11.15 -12.95 16.45
C GLN A 50 -10.61 -11.60 16.92
N THR A 51 -11.18 -10.49 16.43
CA THR A 51 -10.77 -9.14 16.83
C THR A 51 -10.98 -8.93 18.33
N TYR A 52 -12.13 -9.32 18.90
CA TYR A 52 -12.36 -9.23 20.34
C TYR A 52 -11.33 -10.02 21.13
N LEU A 53 -11.20 -11.31 20.82
CA LEU A 53 -10.37 -12.24 21.60
C LEU A 53 -8.88 -11.96 21.47
N TRP A 54 -8.40 -11.61 20.28
CA TRP A 54 -6.97 -11.50 19.99
C TRP A 54 -6.41 -10.11 20.23
N VAL A 55 -7.24 -9.07 20.10
CA VAL A 55 -6.82 -7.66 20.24
C VAL A 55 -7.37 -7.05 21.53
N TYR A 56 -8.70 -6.97 21.68
CA TYR A 56 -9.29 -6.19 22.76
C TYR A 56 -9.18 -6.86 24.14
N LEU A 57 -9.38 -8.16 24.20
CA LEU A 57 -9.40 -8.91 25.46
C LEU A 57 -8.05 -8.83 26.20
N ARG A 58 -6.94 -8.74 25.46
CA ARG A 58 -5.59 -8.53 26.01
C ARG A 58 -5.48 -7.24 26.84
N HIS A 59 -6.22 -6.21 26.47
CA HIS A 59 -6.21 -4.91 27.13
C HIS A 59 -7.34 -4.74 28.14
N ALA A 60 -8.47 -5.42 27.93
CA ALA A 60 -9.64 -5.32 28.80
C ALA A 60 -9.52 -6.16 30.09
N ALA A 61 -8.75 -7.24 30.07
CA ALA A 61 -8.61 -8.14 31.23
C ALA A 61 -7.50 -7.71 32.20
N GLU A 62 -7.67 -8.04 33.47
CA GLU A 62 -6.67 -7.85 34.53
C GLU A 62 -5.58 -8.94 34.48
N GLY A 63 -4.92 -9.06 33.33
CA GLY A 63 -3.83 -10.01 33.10
C GLY A 63 -4.22 -11.23 32.24
N PRO A 64 -3.21 -12.01 31.80
CA PRO A 64 -3.38 -13.02 30.76
C PRO A 64 -4.21 -14.22 31.21
N ASP A 65 -4.08 -14.67 32.47
CA ASP A 65 -4.90 -15.78 32.98
C ASP A 65 -6.38 -15.41 33.01
N ARG A 66 -6.67 -14.18 33.46
CA ARG A 66 -8.03 -13.65 33.50
C ARG A 66 -8.64 -13.56 32.10
N ALA A 67 -7.87 -13.09 31.12
CA ALA A 67 -8.30 -13.08 29.73
C ALA A 67 -8.57 -14.49 29.19
N VAL A 68 -7.74 -15.49 29.51
CA VAL A 68 -7.99 -16.88 29.11
C VAL A 68 -9.28 -17.42 29.72
N ASP A 69 -9.57 -17.12 30.98
CA ASP A 69 -10.83 -17.53 31.63
C ASP A 69 -12.05 -16.89 30.96
N ILE A 70 -11.99 -15.58 30.67
CA ILE A 70 -13.04 -14.87 29.93
C ILE A 70 -13.24 -15.47 28.52
N ALA A 71 -12.16 -15.76 27.80
CA ALA A 71 -12.22 -16.38 26.47
C ALA A 71 -12.90 -17.76 26.52
N ARG A 72 -12.55 -18.60 27.50
CA ARG A 72 -13.15 -19.93 27.67
C ARG A 72 -14.64 -19.83 28.03
N ALA A 73 -14.99 -18.95 28.96
CA ALA A 73 -16.37 -18.70 29.36
C ALA A 73 -17.24 -18.18 28.20
N LEU A 74 -16.70 -17.26 27.39
CA LEU A 74 -17.34 -16.81 26.16
C LEU A 74 -17.50 -17.96 25.15
N GLY A 75 -16.50 -18.83 25.03
CA GLY A 75 -16.58 -20.03 24.21
C GLY A 75 -17.75 -20.94 24.61
N ASP A 76 -17.92 -21.19 25.91
CA ASP A 76 -19.03 -22.02 26.41
C ASP A 76 -20.40 -21.37 26.16
N LEU A 77 -20.49 -20.05 26.27
CA LEU A 77 -21.69 -19.31 25.90
C LEU A 77 -22.02 -19.47 24.40
N LEU A 78 -21.03 -19.23 23.53
CA LEU A 78 -21.18 -19.32 22.08
C LEU A 78 -21.59 -20.73 21.62
N ASP A 79 -21.02 -21.76 22.24
CA ASP A 79 -21.35 -23.16 21.97
C ASP A 79 -22.82 -23.45 22.30
N ARG A 80 -23.29 -22.95 23.46
CA ARG A 80 -24.69 -23.07 23.87
C ARG A 80 -25.66 -22.30 22.97
N LEU A 81 -25.20 -21.23 22.33
CA LEU A 81 -25.94 -20.49 21.31
C LEU A 81 -25.88 -21.15 19.91
N GLY A 82 -25.25 -22.33 19.80
CA GLY A 82 -25.10 -23.06 18.55
C GLY A 82 -24.03 -22.50 17.61
N ARG A 83 -23.13 -21.64 18.12
CA ARG A 83 -22.03 -21.01 17.37
C ARG A 83 -20.72 -21.77 17.57
N VAL A 84 -20.75 -23.06 17.23
CA VAL A 84 -19.66 -24.02 17.51
C VAL A 84 -18.31 -23.53 16.97
N GLY A 85 -18.25 -23.05 15.72
CA GLY A 85 -16.99 -22.56 15.15
C GLY A 85 -16.40 -21.34 15.88
N TYR A 86 -17.25 -20.45 16.40
CA TYR A 86 -16.78 -19.29 17.17
C TYR A 86 -16.33 -19.72 18.57
N ALA A 87 -17.02 -20.69 19.17
CA ALA A 87 -16.62 -21.29 20.44
C ALA A 87 -15.26 -22.00 20.36
N GLU A 88 -14.99 -22.68 19.24
CA GLU A 88 -13.68 -23.30 18.97
C GLU A 88 -12.56 -22.27 18.89
N ILE A 89 -12.80 -21.11 18.26
CA ILE A 89 -11.82 -20.01 18.23
C ILE A 89 -11.54 -19.51 19.65
N ALA A 90 -12.59 -19.26 20.44
CA ALA A 90 -12.48 -18.77 21.81
C ALA A 90 -11.67 -19.71 22.71
N ARG A 91 -11.83 -21.04 22.53
CA ARG A 91 -11.12 -22.08 23.29
C ARG A 91 -9.83 -22.57 22.63
N SER A 92 -9.42 -21.98 21.51
CA SER A 92 -8.25 -22.45 20.75
C SER A 92 -6.94 -22.14 21.46
N GLY A 93 -5.93 -22.99 21.23
CA GLY A 93 -4.57 -22.74 21.69
C GLY A 93 -3.97 -21.44 21.12
N VAL A 94 -4.41 -21.02 19.92
CA VAL A 94 -4.00 -19.75 19.29
C VAL A 94 -4.48 -18.55 20.10
N THR A 95 -5.75 -18.56 20.54
CA THR A 95 -6.30 -17.50 21.39
C THR A 95 -5.56 -17.43 22.73
N GLU A 96 -5.31 -18.59 23.35
CA GLU A 96 -4.56 -18.65 24.60
C GLU A 96 -3.11 -18.14 24.45
N GLU A 97 -2.44 -18.51 23.36
CA GLU A 97 -1.09 -18.04 23.05
C GLU A 97 -1.06 -16.51 22.87
N LEU A 98 -1.93 -15.95 22.02
CA LEU A 98 -1.94 -14.52 21.71
C LEU A 98 -2.20 -13.66 22.94
N VAL A 99 -3.15 -14.06 23.78
CA VAL A 99 -3.50 -13.34 25.02
C VAL A 99 -2.33 -13.32 26.02
N ARG A 100 -1.48 -14.35 26.01
CA ARG A 100 -0.35 -14.48 26.94
C ARG A 100 0.91 -13.71 26.50
N ILE A 101 1.02 -13.32 25.23
CA ILE A 101 2.19 -12.58 24.75
C ILE A 101 2.17 -11.15 25.30
N SER A 102 3.18 -10.82 26.12
CA SER A 102 3.32 -9.48 26.71
C SER A 102 4.05 -8.50 25.81
N ASP A 103 4.96 -8.97 24.95
CA ASP A 103 5.71 -8.12 24.02
C ASP A 103 4.87 -7.78 22.78
N ASP A 104 4.68 -6.48 22.51
CA ASP A 104 3.81 -6.02 21.42
C ASP A 104 4.32 -6.41 20.02
N ALA A 105 5.64 -6.42 19.81
CA ALA A 105 6.22 -6.74 18.50
C ALA A 105 6.09 -8.24 18.20
N VAL A 106 6.36 -9.09 19.19
CA VAL A 106 6.14 -10.53 19.09
C VAL A 106 4.65 -10.84 18.96
N TRP A 107 3.78 -10.16 19.73
CA TRP A 107 2.34 -10.33 19.64
C TRP A 107 1.84 -10.00 18.23
N LEU A 108 2.27 -8.87 17.66
CA LEU A 108 1.87 -8.44 16.32
C LEU A 108 2.28 -9.47 15.26
N GLN A 109 3.47 -10.06 15.38
CA GLN A 109 3.93 -11.12 14.48
C GLN A 109 3.02 -12.36 14.55
N HIS A 110 2.70 -12.83 15.76
CA HIS A 110 1.84 -13.99 15.97
C HIS A 110 0.39 -13.70 15.54
N TYR A 111 -0.13 -12.51 15.83
CA TYR A 111 -1.46 -12.07 15.44
C TYR A 111 -1.63 -12.05 13.91
N ARG A 112 -0.65 -11.50 13.17
CA ARG A 112 -0.66 -11.52 11.70
C ARG A 112 -0.67 -12.95 11.17
N ALA A 113 0.18 -13.82 11.72
CA ALA A 113 0.24 -15.23 11.31
C ALA A 113 -1.09 -15.97 11.59
N ALA A 114 -1.70 -15.76 12.75
CA ALA A 114 -2.99 -16.33 13.12
C ALA A 114 -4.13 -15.84 12.22
N THR A 115 -4.13 -14.54 11.89
CA THR A 115 -5.12 -13.91 11.01
C THR A 115 -5.01 -14.43 9.57
N GLU A 116 -3.78 -14.60 9.06
CA GLU A 116 -3.56 -15.21 7.74
C GLU A 116 -4.03 -16.67 7.70
N GLN A 117 -3.75 -17.43 8.77
CA GLN A 117 -4.16 -18.83 8.91
C GLN A 117 -5.67 -18.99 9.03
N SER A 118 -6.36 -18.06 9.72
CA SER A 118 -7.83 -18.12 9.87
C SER A 118 -8.55 -17.95 8.53
N GLY A 119 -7.93 -17.22 7.61
CA GLY A 119 -8.45 -17.02 6.27
C GLY A 119 -9.56 -16.00 6.14
N ILE A 120 -9.85 -15.26 7.20
CA ILE A 120 -10.89 -14.25 7.28
C ILE A 120 -10.31 -12.84 7.47
N GLY A 121 -8.99 -12.73 7.62
CA GLY A 121 -8.31 -11.43 7.54
C GLY A 121 -8.28 -10.88 6.11
N ALA A 122 -8.42 -9.56 5.99
CA ALA A 122 -8.12 -8.87 4.75
C ALA A 122 -6.64 -9.09 4.39
N VAL A 123 -6.39 -9.61 3.19
CA VAL A 123 -5.04 -9.90 2.71
C VAL A 123 -4.51 -8.72 1.93
N ASP A 124 -3.21 -8.44 2.02
CA ASP A 124 -2.56 -7.48 1.13
C ASP A 124 -2.72 -7.95 -0.33
N THR A 125 -3.07 -7.01 -1.20
CA THR A 125 -3.29 -7.25 -2.63
C THR A 125 -2.42 -6.32 -3.48
N ASP A 126 -2.57 -6.39 -4.81
CA ASP A 126 -1.91 -5.44 -5.72
C ASP A 126 -2.55 -4.03 -5.64
N LEU A 127 -3.71 -3.88 -4.99
CA LEU A 127 -4.43 -2.61 -4.84
C LEU A 127 -4.14 -1.91 -3.51
N VAL A 128 -3.84 -2.67 -2.45
CA VAL A 128 -3.69 -2.12 -1.10
C VAL A 128 -2.78 -2.98 -0.22
N THR A 129 -2.01 -2.33 0.63
CA THR A 129 -1.37 -2.93 1.82
C THR A 129 -2.07 -2.41 3.07
N TRP A 130 -2.62 -3.29 3.91
CA TRP A 130 -3.40 -2.89 5.09
C TRP A 130 -2.52 -2.33 6.21
N GLN A 131 -3.06 -1.37 6.98
CA GLN A 131 -2.44 -0.91 8.22
C GLN A 131 -2.39 -2.03 9.27
N ASP A 132 -1.44 -1.94 10.19
CA ASP A 132 -1.31 -2.90 11.28
C ASP A 132 -2.45 -2.80 12.30
N ALA A 133 -2.93 -1.58 12.53
CA ALA A 133 -4.10 -1.28 13.33
C ALA A 133 -5.05 -0.37 12.51
N PRO A 134 -5.88 -0.96 11.62
CA PRO A 134 -6.86 -0.20 10.86
C PRO A 134 -7.80 0.58 11.78
N THR A 135 -8.07 1.84 11.45
CA THR A 135 -9.02 2.70 12.18
C THR A 135 -10.06 3.28 11.23
N GLY A 136 -11.11 3.90 11.76
CA GLY A 136 -12.12 4.63 10.99
C GLY A 136 -12.68 3.83 9.81
N VAL A 137 -12.58 4.41 8.61
CA VAL A 137 -13.06 3.84 7.36
C VAL A 137 -12.28 2.57 6.98
N GLU A 138 -10.95 2.55 7.14
CA GLU A 138 -10.15 1.37 6.80
C GLU A 138 -10.56 0.16 7.65
N ARG A 139 -10.83 0.37 8.94
CA ARG A 139 -11.36 -0.70 9.81
C ARG A 139 -12.68 -1.26 9.30
N ALA A 140 -13.63 -0.39 8.96
CA ALA A 140 -14.94 -0.81 8.44
C ALA A 140 -14.82 -1.60 7.12
N ILE A 141 -13.85 -1.23 6.26
CA ILE A 141 -13.56 -1.97 5.03
C ILE A 141 -12.96 -3.35 5.33
N VAL A 142 -11.99 -3.44 6.24
CA VAL A 142 -11.38 -4.70 6.66
C VAL A 142 -12.42 -5.65 7.26
N GLU A 143 -13.32 -5.14 8.11
CA GLU A 143 -14.44 -5.90 8.67
C GLU A 143 -15.34 -6.44 7.57
N LYS A 144 -15.73 -5.60 6.61
CA LYS A 144 -16.56 -5.99 5.45
C LYS A 144 -15.90 -7.07 4.58
N ILE A 145 -14.59 -6.97 4.34
CA ILE A 145 -13.83 -8.00 3.63
C ILE A 145 -13.86 -9.30 4.43
N GLY A 146 -13.64 -9.24 5.74
CA GLY A 146 -13.69 -10.41 6.61
C GLY A 146 -15.05 -11.11 6.57
N GLU A 147 -16.15 -10.36 6.72
CA GLU A 147 -17.51 -10.89 6.58
C GLU A 147 -17.71 -11.58 5.22
N THR A 148 -17.18 -11.00 4.15
CA THR A 148 -17.32 -11.54 2.79
C THR A 148 -16.50 -12.83 2.60
N LEU A 149 -15.28 -12.88 3.14
CA LEU A 149 -14.44 -14.08 3.15
C LEU A 149 -15.05 -15.21 3.98
N GLU A 150 -15.71 -14.87 5.09
CA GLU A 150 -16.45 -15.82 5.91
C GLU A 150 -17.60 -16.45 5.11
N VAL A 151 -18.43 -15.63 4.47
CA VAL A 151 -19.53 -16.11 3.62
C VAL A 151 -19.00 -16.98 2.48
N ALA A 152 -17.91 -16.57 1.81
CA ALA A 152 -17.28 -17.37 0.76
C ALA A 152 -16.76 -18.72 1.28
N THR A 153 -16.21 -18.74 2.49
CA THR A 153 -15.76 -19.97 3.15
C THR A 153 -16.93 -20.91 3.43
N ILE A 154 -18.02 -20.40 4.00
CA ILE A 154 -19.25 -21.18 4.26
C ILE A 154 -19.87 -21.70 2.96
N ALA A 155 -19.79 -20.93 1.87
CA ALA A 155 -20.27 -21.32 0.55
C ALA A 155 -19.37 -22.36 -0.15
N GLY A 156 -18.23 -22.73 0.43
CA GLY A 156 -17.30 -23.70 -0.15
C GLY A 156 -16.44 -23.15 -1.28
N GLU A 157 -16.31 -21.82 -1.43
CA GLU A 157 -15.50 -21.18 -2.49
C GLU A 157 -14.01 -21.54 -2.45
N PHE A 158 -13.54 -22.07 -1.31
CA PHE A 158 -12.16 -22.53 -1.12
C PHE A 158 -12.02 -24.05 -1.10
N GLU A 159 -13.11 -24.79 -1.38
CA GLU A 159 -13.10 -26.24 -1.51
C GLU A 159 -12.66 -26.71 -2.91
N PRO A 160 -12.25 -27.98 -3.07
CA PRO A 160 -11.96 -28.56 -4.37
C PRO A 160 -13.18 -28.52 -5.30
N SER A 161 -12.98 -28.17 -6.57
CA SER A 161 -14.06 -28.09 -7.57
C SER A 161 -14.74 -29.44 -7.88
N LYS A 162 -14.24 -30.56 -7.35
CA LYS A 162 -14.83 -31.90 -7.48
C LYS A 162 -14.96 -32.51 -6.08
N PRO A 163 -16.09 -33.16 -5.75
CA PRO A 163 -16.23 -33.94 -4.52
C PRO A 163 -15.09 -34.97 -4.39
N GLY A 164 -14.40 -34.96 -3.24
CA GLY A 164 -13.23 -35.83 -2.99
C GLY A 164 -11.94 -35.41 -3.72
N GLY A 165 -11.93 -34.24 -4.37
CA GLY A 165 -10.74 -33.68 -5.00
C GLY A 165 -9.66 -33.30 -3.97
N ARG A 166 -8.43 -33.15 -4.45
CA ARG A 166 -7.33 -32.66 -3.60
C ARG A 166 -7.65 -31.22 -3.12
N PRO A 167 -7.42 -30.90 -1.83
CA PRO A 167 -7.51 -29.53 -1.33
C PRO A 167 -6.75 -28.55 -2.21
N LEU A 168 -7.28 -27.33 -2.35
CA LEU A 168 -6.55 -26.26 -3.01
C LEU A 168 -5.22 -26.05 -2.30
N GLY A 169 -4.14 -25.88 -3.09
CA GLY A 169 -2.85 -25.50 -2.52
C GLY A 169 -2.93 -24.11 -1.88
N THR A 170 -2.04 -23.85 -0.92
CA THR A 170 -1.97 -22.57 -0.17
C THR A 170 -1.93 -21.35 -1.09
N ASN A 171 -1.12 -21.39 -2.16
CA ASN A 171 -1.04 -20.30 -3.14
C ASN A 171 -2.36 -20.07 -3.90
N ALA A 172 -3.09 -21.14 -4.21
CA ALA A 172 -4.38 -21.01 -4.92
C ALA A 172 -5.46 -20.44 -4.00
N GLN A 173 -5.46 -20.82 -2.72
CA GLN A 173 -6.33 -20.23 -1.71
C GLN A 173 -6.03 -18.74 -1.50
N ALA A 174 -4.75 -18.38 -1.33
CA ALA A 174 -4.31 -16.99 -1.21
C ALA A 174 -4.73 -16.15 -2.42
N MET A 175 -4.56 -16.69 -3.64
CA MET A 175 -4.98 -16.01 -4.87
C MET A 175 -6.49 -15.80 -4.95
N ARG A 176 -7.31 -16.78 -4.54
CA ARG A 176 -8.78 -16.62 -4.47
C ARG A 176 -9.19 -15.58 -3.43
N ARG A 177 -8.57 -15.59 -2.25
CA ARG A 177 -8.84 -14.61 -1.18
C ARG A 177 -8.51 -13.18 -1.61
N ARG A 178 -7.38 -12.99 -2.29
CA ARG A 178 -7.03 -11.71 -2.92
C ARG A 178 -8.08 -11.29 -3.94
N GLY A 179 -8.53 -12.21 -4.79
CA GLY A 179 -9.60 -11.95 -5.75
C GLY A 179 -10.92 -11.50 -5.10
N VAL A 180 -11.32 -12.11 -3.98
CA VAL A 180 -12.50 -11.66 -3.21
C VAL A 180 -12.26 -10.27 -2.61
N THR A 181 -11.08 -10.03 -2.06
CA THR A 181 -10.70 -8.73 -1.48
C THR A 181 -10.74 -7.62 -2.54
N ASP A 182 -10.12 -7.86 -3.70
CA ASP A 182 -10.11 -6.91 -4.82
C ASP A 182 -11.51 -6.67 -5.37
N ALA A 183 -12.35 -7.71 -5.44
CA ALA A 183 -13.75 -7.56 -5.84
C ALA A 183 -14.50 -6.64 -4.89
N VAL A 184 -14.44 -6.89 -3.58
CA VAL A 184 -15.08 -6.02 -2.56
C VAL A 184 -14.60 -4.58 -2.67
N LEU A 185 -13.28 -4.36 -2.82
CA LEU A 185 -12.71 -3.01 -2.93
C LEU A 185 -13.20 -2.25 -4.17
N THR A 186 -13.44 -2.95 -5.27
CA THR A 186 -13.74 -2.35 -6.58
C THR A 186 -15.22 -2.35 -6.95
N SER A 187 -16.07 -3.15 -6.28
CA SER A 187 -17.50 -3.25 -6.58
C SER A 187 -18.42 -2.70 -5.50
N ASP A 188 -18.06 -2.86 -4.23
CA ASP A 188 -18.95 -2.47 -3.14
C ASP A 188 -18.89 -0.96 -2.91
N ARG A 189 -20.06 -0.42 -2.56
CA ARG A 189 -20.23 0.96 -2.09
C ARG A 189 -20.52 0.89 -0.59
N GLY A 190 -19.84 1.74 0.19
CA GLY A 190 -20.03 1.83 1.64
C GLY A 190 -21.48 2.11 2.05
N LYS A 191 -21.77 2.05 3.35
CA LYS A 191 -23.14 2.23 3.88
C LYS A 191 -23.67 3.67 3.76
N ASP A 192 -22.81 4.64 3.49
CA ASP A 192 -23.12 6.07 3.61
C ASP A 192 -23.69 6.69 2.31
N ASP A 193 -24.41 5.90 1.49
CA ASP A 193 -24.95 6.32 0.18
C ASP A 193 -23.90 6.93 -0.79
N SER A 194 -22.61 6.76 -0.50
CA SER A 194 -21.52 7.22 -1.36
C SER A 194 -21.54 6.46 -2.69
N GLU A 195 -21.47 7.19 -3.80
CA GLU A 195 -21.33 6.58 -5.13
C GLU A 195 -19.94 5.94 -5.34
N ALA A 196 -18.95 6.33 -4.52
CA ALA A 196 -17.59 5.86 -4.62
C ALA A 196 -17.44 4.43 -4.06
N VAL A 197 -16.64 3.62 -4.76
CA VAL A 197 -16.29 2.27 -4.34
C VAL A 197 -15.36 2.30 -3.12
N LEU A 198 -15.29 1.20 -2.36
CA LEU A 198 -14.52 1.14 -1.12
C LEU A 198 -13.04 1.50 -1.29
N LEU A 199 -12.42 1.19 -2.44
CA LEU A 199 -11.03 1.58 -2.72
C LEU A 199 -10.83 3.10 -2.72
N GLU A 200 -11.79 3.86 -3.27
CA GLU A 200 -11.70 5.33 -3.31
C GLU A 200 -12.00 5.93 -1.94
N GLN A 201 -12.92 5.33 -1.18
CA GLN A 201 -13.17 5.71 0.22
C GLN A 201 -11.93 5.47 1.09
N LEU A 202 -11.20 4.37 0.84
CA LEU A 202 -9.94 4.09 1.50
C LEU A 202 -8.87 5.14 1.14
N LEU A 203 -8.75 5.49 -0.14
CA LEU A 203 -7.83 6.54 -0.57
C LEU A 203 -8.13 7.86 0.14
N ASP A 204 -9.40 8.26 0.21
CA ASP A 204 -9.81 9.48 0.91
C ASP A 204 -9.45 9.46 2.40
N HIS A 205 -9.76 8.35 3.07
CA HIS A 205 -9.39 8.14 4.47
C HIS A 205 -7.88 8.23 4.68
N ARG A 206 -7.09 7.67 3.76
CA ARG A 206 -5.64 7.68 3.84
C ARG A 206 -5.04 9.04 3.53
N ILE A 207 -5.65 9.82 2.64
CA ILE A 207 -5.30 11.23 2.44
C ILE A 207 -5.54 12.01 3.75
N ASP A 208 -6.69 11.81 4.39
CA ASP A 208 -7.03 12.52 5.64
C ASP A 208 -6.08 12.13 6.78
N LEU A 209 -5.88 10.83 7.00
CA LEU A 209 -4.97 10.33 8.02
C LEU A 209 -3.55 10.87 7.81
N TRP A 210 -3.06 10.82 6.58
CA TRP A 210 -1.71 11.29 6.26
C TRP A 210 -1.60 12.81 6.37
N SER A 211 -2.56 13.56 5.87
CA SER A 211 -2.59 15.04 5.96
C SER A 211 -2.61 15.52 7.42
N ASN A 212 -3.26 14.78 8.32
CA ASN A 212 -3.32 15.12 9.73
C ASN A 212 -2.04 14.81 10.52
N TYR A 213 -1.04 14.18 9.90
CA TYR A 213 0.22 13.83 10.57
C TYR A 213 1.05 15.07 10.97
N SER A 214 1.08 16.12 10.13
CA SER A 214 1.79 17.36 10.43
C SER A 214 1.23 18.54 9.60
N ALA A 215 1.42 19.78 10.08
CA ALA A 215 1.00 20.98 9.35
C ALA A 215 1.61 21.10 7.93
N PRO A 216 2.93 20.91 7.74
CA PRO A 216 3.51 20.91 6.39
C PRO A 216 2.92 19.83 5.47
N ARG A 217 2.49 18.69 6.03
CA ARG A 217 1.84 17.64 5.25
C ARG A 217 0.42 18.01 4.84
N ALA A 218 -0.35 18.63 5.72
CA ALA A 218 -1.66 19.17 5.37
C ALA A 218 -1.58 20.17 4.20
N GLU A 219 -0.55 21.02 4.20
CA GLU A 219 -0.27 21.93 3.08
C GLU A 219 0.14 21.17 1.80
N LEU A 220 0.99 20.15 1.92
CA LEU A 220 1.46 19.36 0.78
C LEU A 220 0.31 18.67 0.03
N TYR A 221 -0.68 18.17 0.77
CA TYR A 221 -1.83 17.44 0.19
C TYR A 221 -2.99 18.34 -0.22
N LEU A 222 -2.87 19.67 -0.04
CA LEU A 222 -3.91 20.61 -0.39
C LEU A 222 -4.17 20.58 -1.92
N GLY A 223 -5.40 20.27 -2.30
CA GLY A 223 -5.82 20.25 -3.71
C GLY A 223 -5.41 19.00 -4.50
N LEU A 224 -4.80 17.99 -3.88
CA LEU A 224 -4.37 16.77 -4.59
C LEU A 224 -5.48 15.75 -4.81
N ARG A 225 -6.56 15.81 -4.03
CA ARG A 225 -7.56 14.73 -3.92
C ARG A 225 -8.16 14.33 -5.28
N GLU A 226 -8.65 15.31 -6.05
CA GLU A 226 -9.29 15.05 -7.35
C GLU A 226 -8.32 14.38 -8.33
N THR A 227 -7.10 14.91 -8.46
CA THR A 227 -6.09 14.33 -9.36
C THR A 227 -5.66 12.93 -8.94
N LEU A 228 -5.58 12.65 -7.64
CA LEU A 228 -5.29 11.29 -7.14
C LEU A 228 -6.41 10.29 -7.48
N HIS A 229 -7.67 10.72 -7.49
CA HIS A 229 -8.80 9.89 -7.94
C HIS A 229 -8.73 9.59 -9.44
N GLU A 230 -8.42 10.59 -10.27
CA GLU A 230 -8.32 10.44 -11.73
C GLU A 230 -7.12 9.59 -12.18
N ALA A 231 -6.10 9.45 -11.33
CA ALA A 231 -4.84 8.78 -11.64
C ALA A 231 -4.92 7.24 -11.68
N ALA A 232 -6.10 6.65 -11.57
CA ALA A 232 -6.28 5.19 -11.66
C ALA A 232 -5.95 4.63 -13.07
N GLN A 233 -5.95 5.46 -14.11
CA GLN A 233 -5.73 5.03 -15.49
C GLN A 233 -4.24 5.10 -15.92
N PRO A 234 -3.75 4.12 -16.72
CA PRO A 234 -2.39 4.13 -17.22
C PRO A 234 -2.04 5.33 -18.11
N VAL A 235 -0.81 5.85 -17.97
CA VAL A 235 -0.22 6.84 -18.87
C VAL A 235 0.67 6.12 -19.89
N TYR A 236 0.12 5.87 -21.09
CA TYR A 236 0.80 5.03 -22.08
C TYR A 236 2.08 5.64 -22.68
N GLY A 237 2.28 6.96 -22.62
CA GLY A 237 3.49 7.60 -23.12
C GLY A 237 4.77 7.08 -22.44
N CYS A 238 4.78 7.05 -21.11
CA CYS A 238 5.92 6.51 -20.35
C CYS A 238 6.09 4.99 -20.55
N VAL A 239 4.98 4.23 -20.60
CA VAL A 239 5.00 2.78 -20.82
C VAL A 239 5.64 2.45 -22.17
N ARG A 240 5.27 3.17 -23.23
CA ARG A 240 5.85 2.99 -24.57
C ARG A 240 7.35 3.25 -24.60
N ARG A 241 7.85 4.21 -23.81
CA ARG A 241 9.31 4.44 -23.70
C ARG A 241 10.01 3.24 -23.08
N LEU A 242 9.44 2.67 -22.03
CA LEU A 242 9.97 1.45 -21.40
C LEU A 242 9.92 0.26 -22.36
N GLU A 243 8.81 0.07 -23.07
CA GLU A 243 8.67 -0.98 -24.09
C GLU A 243 9.72 -0.83 -25.20
N SER A 244 9.91 0.39 -25.72
CA SER A 244 10.94 0.68 -26.72
C SER A 244 12.34 0.40 -26.20
N PHE A 245 12.65 0.80 -24.96
CA PHE A 245 13.95 0.52 -24.34
C PHE A 245 14.18 -0.98 -24.22
N ILE A 246 13.20 -1.72 -23.69
CA ILE A 246 13.27 -3.19 -23.55
C ILE A 246 13.37 -3.85 -24.93
N GLY A 247 12.69 -3.32 -25.94
CA GLY A 247 12.76 -3.76 -27.33
C GLY A 247 14.16 -3.61 -27.93
N CYS A 248 14.85 -2.49 -27.67
CA CYS A 248 16.26 -2.31 -28.06
C CYS A 248 17.19 -3.34 -27.41
N ILE A 249 16.87 -3.82 -26.20
CA ILE A 249 17.64 -4.87 -25.52
C ILE A 249 17.36 -6.26 -26.13
N GLY A 250 16.14 -6.51 -26.61
CA GLY A 250 15.73 -7.79 -27.19
C GLY A 250 15.93 -8.96 -26.22
N ASP A 251 16.44 -10.09 -26.69
CA ASP A 251 16.77 -11.25 -25.85
C ASP A 251 18.00 -11.03 -24.94
N GLY A 252 18.70 -9.92 -25.14
CA GLY A 252 19.77 -9.44 -24.28
C GLY A 252 21.02 -9.04 -25.04
N VAL A 253 21.76 -8.10 -24.47
CA VAL A 253 22.91 -7.45 -25.10
C VAL A 253 24.17 -7.72 -24.30
N GLY A 254 25.32 -7.84 -24.99
CA GLY A 254 26.62 -7.87 -24.33
C GLY A 254 26.92 -6.51 -23.70
N LEU A 255 27.39 -6.52 -22.45
CA LEU A 255 27.93 -5.32 -21.82
C LEU A 255 29.42 -5.19 -22.15
N THR A 256 29.92 -3.97 -22.07
CA THR A 256 31.36 -3.70 -22.08
C THR A 256 32.03 -4.29 -20.84
N ASP A 257 33.36 -4.37 -20.82
CA ASP A 257 34.11 -4.87 -19.65
C ASP A 257 33.82 -4.08 -18.37
N ALA A 258 33.51 -2.79 -18.51
CA ALA A 258 33.11 -1.92 -17.40
C ALA A 258 31.61 -2.06 -17.01
N GLY A 259 30.87 -2.93 -17.69
CA GLY A 259 29.46 -3.20 -17.40
C GLY A 259 28.47 -2.20 -18.02
N TYR A 260 28.91 -1.38 -18.97
CA TYR A 260 28.07 -0.40 -19.69
C TYR A 260 27.49 -0.99 -20.98
N LEU A 261 26.47 -0.33 -21.53
CA LEU A 261 25.93 -0.61 -22.85
C LEU A 261 26.97 -0.19 -23.92
N PRO A 262 27.06 -0.93 -25.05
CA PRO A 262 27.87 -0.50 -26.19
C PRO A 262 27.38 0.84 -26.77
N ASP A 263 28.30 1.70 -27.19
CA ASP A 263 28.01 3.05 -27.68
C ASP A 263 27.02 3.06 -28.86
N GLU A 264 27.11 2.10 -29.79
CA GLU A 264 26.17 1.95 -30.91
C GLU A 264 24.73 1.69 -30.43
N LEU A 265 24.59 0.89 -29.37
CA LEU A 265 23.29 0.62 -28.76
C LEU A 265 22.79 1.84 -27.98
N VAL A 266 23.67 2.57 -27.30
CA VAL A 266 23.31 3.84 -26.62
C VAL A 266 22.74 4.83 -27.65
N ALA A 267 23.39 4.99 -28.80
CA ALA A 267 22.88 5.85 -29.88
C ALA A 267 21.53 5.37 -30.43
N THR A 268 21.35 4.06 -30.56
CA THR A 268 20.08 3.44 -31.01
C THR A 268 18.96 3.71 -29.99
N ILE A 269 19.22 3.51 -28.70
CA ILE A 269 18.25 3.79 -27.63
C ILE A 269 17.94 5.29 -27.59
N ALA A 270 18.94 6.15 -27.63
CA ALA A 270 18.77 7.60 -27.58
C ALA A 270 17.85 8.13 -28.72
N THR A 271 17.94 7.52 -29.90
CA THR A 271 17.13 7.91 -31.07
C THR A 271 15.76 7.25 -31.14
N THR A 272 15.61 6.04 -30.57
CA THR A 272 14.37 5.25 -30.60
C THR A 272 13.43 5.57 -29.44
N VAL A 273 13.99 5.77 -28.23
CA VAL A 273 13.20 5.94 -27.00
C VAL A 273 12.78 7.39 -26.77
N PHE A 274 13.63 8.35 -27.15
CA PHE A 274 13.40 9.77 -26.86
C PHE A 274 12.99 10.53 -28.13
N PRO A 275 11.88 11.31 -28.09
CA PRO A 275 11.50 12.14 -29.22
C PRO A 275 12.57 13.22 -29.48
N PRO A 276 12.66 13.76 -30.71
CA PRO A 276 13.73 14.68 -31.10
C PRO A 276 13.99 15.84 -30.14
N ALA A 277 12.93 16.45 -29.59
CA ALA A 277 13.01 17.58 -28.66
C ALA A 277 13.60 17.20 -27.28
N GLU A 278 13.56 15.92 -26.91
CA GLU A 278 13.99 15.43 -25.60
C GLU A 278 15.26 14.58 -25.65
N ARG A 279 15.88 14.46 -26.82
CA ARG A 279 17.08 13.63 -26.98
C ARG A 279 18.20 14.11 -26.05
N PRO A 280 19.01 13.19 -25.51
CA PRO A 280 20.19 13.55 -24.73
C PRO A 280 21.09 14.51 -25.51
N LEU A 281 21.60 15.54 -24.84
CA LEU A 281 22.50 16.54 -25.44
C LEU A 281 23.79 15.89 -25.99
N HIS A 282 24.27 14.87 -25.26
CA HIS A 282 25.47 14.11 -25.61
C HIS A 282 25.10 12.64 -25.81
N ILE A 283 25.37 12.14 -27.01
CA ILE A 283 25.19 10.75 -27.38
C ILE A 283 26.59 10.17 -27.61
N GLY A 284 26.95 9.18 -26.80
CA GLY A 284 28.25 8.53 -26.85
C GLY A 284 28.28 7.35 -25.90
N ARG A 285 29.16 7.40 -24.90
CA ARG A 285 29.20 6.38 -23.84
C ARG A 285 27.96 6.49 -22.97
N GLU A 286 27.50 5.37 -22.44
CA GLU A 286 26.34 5.34 -21.54
C GLU A 286 26.49 6.28 -20.33
N LEU A 287 27.71 6.39 -19.79
CA LEU A 287 28.04 7.33 -18.69
C LEU A 287 27.80 8.79 -19.05
N ASP A 288 28.00 9.15 -20.32
CA ASP A 288 27.87 10.52 -20.83
C ASP A 288 26.45 10.78 -21.37
N THR A 289 25.60 9.75 -21.42
CA THR A 289 24.21 9.80 -21.89
C THR A 289 23.27 9.51 -20.73
N GLU A 290 23.16 10.47 -19.81
CA GLU A 290 22.48 10.34 -18.51
C GLU A 290 21.07 9.73 -18.61
N LYS A 291 20.21 10.20 -19.53
CA LYS A 291 18.84 9.67 -19.67
C LYS A 291 18.81 8.16 -19.95
N VAL A 292 19.73 7.65 -20.77
CA VAL A 292 19.82 6.20 -21.08
C VAL A 292 20.26 5.42 -19.84
N LEU A 293 21.28 5.92 -19.13
CA LEU A 293 21.76 5.31 -17.90
C LEU A 293 20.68 5.28 -16.82
N THR A 294 19.92 6.37 -16.67
CA THR A 294 18.83 6.51 -15.71
C THR A 294 17.70 5.52 -15.98
N VAL A 295 17.21 5.42 -17.23
CA VAL A 295 16.18 4.42 -17.58
C VAL A 295 16.68 3.00 -17.33
N ARG A 296 17.94 2.68 -17.69
CA ARG A 296 18.50 1.36 -17.41
C ARG A 296 18.53 1.05 -15.92
N ARG A 297 18.99 1.99 -15.09
CA ARG A 297 19.07 1.84 -13.63
C ARG A 297 17.68 1.63 -13.04
N LEU A 298 16.70 2.43 -13.46
CA LEU A 298 15.30 2.27 -13.07
C LEU A 298 14.78 0.87 -13.44
N LEU A 299 14.93 0.44 -14.69
CA LEU A 299 14.48 -0.88 -15.16
C LEU A 299 15.16 -2.05 -14.43
N MET A 300 16.41 -1.89 -14.01
CA MET A 300 17.09 -2.86 -13.15
C MET A 300 16.55 -2.83 -11.71
N ARG A 301 16.32 -1.63 -11.15
CA ARG A 301 15.78 -1.43 -9.80
C ARG A 301 14.39 -2.04 -9.65
N VAL A 302 13.52 -1.84 -10.65
CA VAL A 302 12.18 -2.44 -10.71
C VAL A 302 12.18 -3.89 -11.22
N ARG A 303 13.36 -4.50 -11.38
CA ARG A 303 13.57 -5.92 -11.75
C ARG A 303 12.99 -6.33 -13.10
N LEU A 304 12.89 -5.39 -14.04
CA LEU A 304 12.52 -5.66 -15.42
C LEU A 304 13.72 -6.13 -16.26
N LEU A 305 14.92 -5.64 -15.91
CA LEU A 305 16.18 -6.08 -16.50
C LEU A 305 17.11 -6.65 -15.42
N ARG A 306 18.01 -7.56 -15.80
CA ARG A 306 19.07 -8.07 -14.92
C ARG A 306 20.37 -8.26 -15.65
N ARG A 307 21.48 -8.25 -14.91
CA ARG A 307 22.79 -8.67 -15.40
C ARG A 307 22.92 -10.19 -15.28
N SER A 308 23.39 -10.85 -16.33
CA SER A 308 23.61 -12.29 -16.37
C SER A 308 24.77 -12.61 -17.31
N ALA A 309 25.85 -13.20 -16.80
CA ALA A 309 27.03 -13.60 -17.57
C ALA A 309 27.55 -12.50 -18.53
N GLY A 310 27.78 -11.29 -17.99
CA GLY A 310 28.27 -10.15 -18.79
C GLY A 310 27.24 -9.54 -19.75
N ARG A 311 25.98 -9.98 -19.70
CA ARG A 311 24.89 -9.47 -20.55
C ARG A 311 23.83 -8.75 -19.73
N LEU A 312 23.15 -7.79 -20.33
CA LEU A 312 21.91 -7.25 -19.82
C LEU A 312 20.75 -7.95 -20.53
N VAL A 313 19.86 -8.58 -19.76
CA VAL A 313 18.76 -9.40 -20.29
C VAL A 313 17.43 -9.01 -19.62
N PRO A 314 16.29 -9.06 -20.34
CA PRO A 314 14.98 -9.01 -19.70
C PRO A 314 14.77 -10.19 -18.76
N THR A 315 14.07 -9.97 -17.66
CA THR A 315 13.67 -11.06 -16.77
C THR A 315 12.55 -11.89 -17.39
N ALA A 316 12.31 -13.10 -16.89
CA ALA A 316 11.21 -13.95 -17.36
C ALA A 316 9.85 -13.25 -17.19
N ARG A 317 9.70 -12.46 -16.11
CA ARG A 317 8.51 -11.64 -15.84
C ARG A 317 8.29 -10.62 -16.95
N THR A 318 9.32 -9.86 -17.30
CA THR A 318 9.23 -8.78 -18.32
C THR A 318 8.69 -9.26 -19.65
N ARG A 319 9.08 -10.47 -20.08
CA ARG A 319 8.63 -11.06 -21.36
C ARG A 319 7.13 -11.37 -21.40
N GLN A 320 6.46 -11.41 -20.25
CA GLN A 320 5.05 -11.76 -20.12
C GLN A 320 4.17 -10.56 -19.73
N LEU A 321 4.76 -9.39 -19.49
CA LEU A 321 4.01 -8.21 -19.08
C LEU A 321 3.27 -7.60 -20.26
N SER A 322 1.99 -7.30 -20.04
CA SER A 322 1.25 -6.33 -20.86
C SER A 322 1.71 -4.90 -20.56
N SER A 323 1.28 -3.94 -21.37
CA SER A 323 1.48 -2.51 -21.12
C SER A 323 0.94 -2.09 -19.74
N ASP A 324 -0.24 -2.58 -19.35
CA ASP A 324 -0.80 -2.35 -18.00
C ASP A 324 0.04 -3.01 -16.90
N GLY A 325 0.64 -4.17 -17.19
CA GLY A 325 1.57 -4.84 -16.29
C GLY A 325 2.85 -4.02 -16.08
N LEU A 326 3.38 -3.41 -17.15
CA LEU A 326 4.54 -2.51 -17.07
C LEU A 326 4.20 -1.24 -16.30
N TRP A 327 3.03 -0.64 -16.55
CA TRP A 327 2.53 0.51 -15.80
C TRP A 327 2.49 0.22 -14.29
N ARG A 328 1.86 -0.89 -13.88
CA ARG A 328 1.78 -1.28 -12.47
C ARG A 328 3.15 -1.52 -11.83
N VAL A 329 4.09 -2.14 -12.57
CA VAL A 329 5.46 -2.34 -12.07
C VAL A 329 6.20 -1.02 -11.92
N LEU A 330 5.99 -0.08 -12.84
CA LEU A 330 6.61 1.25 -12.78
C LEU A 330 6.06 2.04 -11.59
N THR A 331 4.75 2.16 -11.45
CA THR A 331 4.12 2.95 -10.37
C THR A 331 4.43 2.38 -9.00
N ALA A 332 4.49 1.06 -8.87
CA ALA A 332 4.87 0.38 -7.62
C ALA A 332 6.38 0.39 -7.32
N GLY A 333 7.21 0.63 -8.34
CA GLY A 333 8.65 0.42 -8.25
C GLY A 333 9.47 1.71 -8.25
N ILE A 334 8.93 2.81 -8.77
CA ILE A 334 9.67 4.07 -8.89
C ILE A 334 9.94 4.70 -7.53
N VAL A 335 8.96 4.66 -6.61
CA VAL A 335 9.09 5.13 -5.23
C VAL A 335 8.70 3.98 -4.29
N GLY A 336 9.48 3.77 -3.23
CA GLY A 336 9.18 2.76 -2.22
C GLY A 336 7.96 3.12 -1.36
N THR A 337 7.44 2.13 -0.63
CA THR A 337 6.27 2.32 0.25
C THR A 337 6.64 2.45 1.73
N GLU A 338 7.92 2.31 2.09
CA GLU A 338 8.41 2.47 3.45
C GLU A 338 8.30 3.94 3.89
N TYR A 339 8.21 4.17 5.21
CA TYR A 339 8.27 5.52 5.77
C TYR A 339 9.74 5.90 5.99
N HIS A 340 10.33 6.59 5.02
CA HIS A 340 11.77 6.91 4.97
C HIS A 340 12.01 8.28 4.31
N PRO A 341 13.07 9.04 4.66
CA PRO A 341 13.36 10.34 4.06
C PRO A 341 13.34 10.37 2.53
N ASP A 342 13.90 9.35 1.86
CA ASP A 342 13.87 9.23 0.39
C ASP A 342 12.45 9.22 -0.19
N THR A 343 11.51 8.56 0.50
CA THR A 343 10.11 8.48 0.07
C THR A 343 9.33 9.75 0.38
N ILE A 344 9.69 10.45 1.47
CA ILE A 344 9.14 11.77 1.80
C ILE A 344 9.61 12.81 0.78
N ALA A 345 10.88 12.76 0.38
CA ALA A 345 11.42 13.57 -0.71
C ALA A 345 10.67 13.34 -2.02
N ALA A 346 10.38 12.07 -2.31
CA ALA A 346 9.56 11.72 -3.46
C ALA A 346 8.15 12.30 -3.38
N GLU A 347 7.47 12.20 -2.24
CA GLU A 347 6.14 12.81 -2.04
C GLU A 347 6.15 14.32 -2.34
N VAL A 348 7.16 15.05 -1.85
CA VAL A 348 7.30 16.49 -2.10
C VAL A 348 7.43 16.80 -3.59
N VAL A 349 8.31 16.08 -4.30
CA VAL A 349 8.48 16.24 -5.76
C VAL A 349 7.17 15.94 -6.49
N LEU A 350 6.51 14.82 -6.17
CA LEU A 350 5.30 14.39 -6.86
C LEU A 350 4.13 15.36 -6.62
N ALA A 351 3.92 15.80 -5.39
CA ALA A 351 2.87 16.75 -5.04
C ALA A 351 3.09 18.11 -5.73
N ARG A 352 4.31 18.65 -5.69
CA ARG A 352 4.67 19.89 -6.39
C ARG A 352 4.43 19.77 -7.90
N MET A 353 4.79 18.64 -8.50
CA MET A 353 4.49 18.38 -9.92
C MET A 353 2.99 18.43 -10.22
N ILE A 354 2.17 17.76 -9.40
CA ILE A 354 0.71 17.68 -9.59
C ILE A 354 0.08 19.07 -9.57
N VAL A 355 0.43 19.92 -8.60
CA VAL A 355 -0.10 21.29 -8.51
C VAL A 355 0.51 22.26 -9.53
N GLY A 356 1.47 21.80 -10.34
CA GLY A 356 2.10 22.59 -11.40
C GLY A 356 3.20 23.52 -10.93
N HIS A 357 3.77 23.29 -9.74
CA HIS A 357 4.97 24.00 -9.32
C HIS A 357 6.19 23.52 -10.13
N GLU A 358 7.14 24.44 -10.31
CA GLU A 358 8.43 24.10 -10.86
C GLU A 358 9.20 23.24 -9.86
N VAL A 359 9.46 21.99 -10.27
CA VAL A 359 10.18 20.99 -9.45
C VAL A 359 11.65 20.88 -9.81
N THR A 360 12.05 21.52 -10.92
CA THR A 360 13.45 21.67 -11.29
C THR A 360 14.12 22.82 -10.53
N ASP A 361 13.34 23.65 -9.83
CA ASP A 361 13.83 24.49 -8.74
C ASP A 361 14.11 23.60 -7.53
N VAL A 362 15.36 23.12 -7.49
CA VAL A 362 15.84 22.18 -6.47
C VAL A 362 15.90 22.85 -5.10
N ASP A 363 16.20 24.15 -5.04
CA ASP A 363 16.31 24.89 -3.79
C ASP A 363 14.93 25.02 -3.12
N ALA A 364 13.90 25.45 -3.86
CA ALA A 364 12.54 25.53 -3.33
C ALA A 364 11.99 24.15 -2.92
N THR A 365 12.30 23.12 -3.70
CA THR A 365 11.90 21.73 -3.39
C THR A 365 12.61 21.22 -2.13
N ALA A 366 13.89 21.57 -1.96
CA ALA A 366 14.69 21.18 -0.81
C ALA A 366 14.25 21.90 0.48
N ASP A 367 13.81 23.16 0.39
CA ASP A 367 13.24 23.90 1.52
C ASP A 367 11.95 23.27 2.03
N ASP A 368 11.02 22.93 1.14
CA ASP A 368 9.78 22.23 1.49
C ASP A 368 10.07 20.88 2.15
N LEU A 369 11.02 20.13 1.58
CA LEU A 369 11.44 18.85 2.12
C LEU A 369 12.07 18.99 3.51
N ALA A 370 13.00 19.94 3.70
CA ALA A 370 13.63 20.17 5.00
C ALA A 370 12.61 20.56 6.07
N ARG A 371 11.61 21.38 5.71
CA ARG A 371 10.49 21.76 6.59
C ARG A 371 9.65 20.55 6.98
N LEU A 372 9.31 19.69 6.02
CA LEU A 372 8.55 18.47 6.27
C LEU A 372 9.32 17.47 7.15
N LEU A 373 10.59 17.19 6.82
CA LEU A 373 11.45 16.29 7.60
C LEU A 373 11.61 16.77 9.05
N ARG A 374 11.81 18.07 9.27
CA ARG A 374 11.90 18.67 10.62
C ARG A 374 10.60 18.49 11.40
N ALA A 375 9.45 18.79 10.78
CA ALA A 375 8.14 18.67 11.42
C ALA A 375 7.80 17.22 11.83
N GLU A 376 8.39 16.26 11.14
CA GLU A 376 8.20 14.83 11.37
C GLU A 376 9.31 14.19 12.24
N GLY A 377 10.21 15.01 12.79
CA GLY A 377 11.22 14.57 13.76
C GLY A 377 12.45 13.90 13.15
N TRP A 378 12.65 13.97 11.84
CA TRP A 378 13.86 13.46 11.19
C TRP A 378 15.06 14.35 11.49
N THR A 379 16.25 13.74 11.59
CA THR A 379 17.52 14.44 11.82
C THR A 379 18.57 13.98 10.82
N HIS A 380 19.55 14.84 10.54
CA HIS A 380 20.74 14.50 9.76
C HIS A 380 21.96 14.65 10.65
N SER A 381 22.66 13.56 10.94
CA SER A 381 23.82 13.56 11.84
C SER A 381 23.56 14.17 13.23
N GLY A 382 22.31 14.07 13.72
CA GLY A 382 21.89 14.62 15.02
C GLY A 382 21.42 16.08 14.96
N GLU A 383 21.44 16.72 13.80
CA GLU A 383 20.99 18.10 13.59
C GLU A 383 19.67 18.15 12.81
N GLU A 384 18.99 19.30 12.86
CA GLU A 384 17.80 19.52 12.05
C GLU A 384 18.15 19.51 10.55
N PRO A 385 17.34 18.84 9.71
CA PRO A 385 17.57 18.83 8.27
C PRO A 385 17.56 20.24 7.67
N ALA A 386 18.63 20.56 6.93
CA ALA A 386 18.74 21.75 6.11
C ALA A 386 18.49 21.39 4.63
N ALA A 387 18.17 22.38 3.79
CA ALA A 387 17.87 22.18 2.38
C ALA A 387 19.02 21.47 1.63
N GLU A 388 20.27 21.81 1.93
CA GLU A 388 21.46 21.20 1.34
C GLU A 388 21.58 19.68 1.60
N HIS A 389 21.04 19.19 2.72
CA HIS A 389 21.00 17.76 3.04
C HIS A 389 19.88 17.04 2.28
N ALA A 390 18.85 17.78 1.88
CA ALA A 390 17.61 17.26 1.30
C ALA A 390 17.66 17.19 -0.23
N GLU A 391 18.38 18.12 -0.88
CA GLU A 391 18.54 18.20 -2.34
C GLU A 391 18.90 16.85 -3.01
N PRO A 392 19.90 16.08 -2.53
CA PRO A 392 20.28 14.82 -3.18
C PRO A 392 19.16 13.78 -3.25
N LEU A 393 18.20 13.83 -2.32
CA LEU A 393 17.07 12.91 -2.24
C LEU A 393 16.07 13.14 -3.38
N ALA A 394 15.82 14.41 -3.73
CA ALA A 394 14.90 14.78 -4.81
C ALA A 394 15.51 14.56 -6.21
N ARG A 395 16.82 14.80 -6.35
CA ARG A 395 17.51 14.81 -7.65
C ARG A 395 17.38 13.49 -8.42
N THR A 396 17.47 12.35 -7.74
CA THR A 396 17.38 11.03 -8.39
C THR A 396 16.00 10.83 -9.02
N LEU A 397 14.93 11.16 -8.30
CA LEU A 397 13.57 11.00 -8.80
C LEU A 397 13.29 11.98 -9.95
N ILE A 398 13.73 13.23 -9.84
CA ILE A 398 13.59 14.22 -10.93
C ILE A 398 14.29 13.71 -12.20
N ALA A 399 15.50 13.15 -12.09
CA ALA A 399 16.19 12.57 -13.24
C ALA A 399 15.42 11.39 -13.86
N GLU A 400 14.86 10.51 -13.03
CA GLU A 400 14.04 9.38 -13.49
C GLU A 400 12.76 9.84 -14.20
N LEU A 401 12.01 10.78 -13.59
CA LEU A 401 10.81 11.35 -14.18
C LEU A 401 11.11 12.11 -15.48
N GLY A 402 12.21 12.85 -15.54
CA GLY A 402 12.66 13.52 -16.76
C GLY A 402 13.07 12.54 -17.86
N ALA A 403 13.68 11.41 -17.51
CA ALA A 403 14.00 10.36 -18.47
C ALA A 403 12.74 9.61 -18.96
N LEU A 404 11.65 9.63 -18.19
CA LEU A 404 10.34 9.10 -18.59
C LEU A 404 9.50 10.10 -19.41
N GLY A 405 9.99 11.32 -19.63
CA GLY A 405 9.28 12.37 -20.37
C GLY A 405 8.25 13.14 -19.54
N ALA A 406 8.40 13.18 -18.22
CA ALA A 406 7.46 13.88 -17.33
C ALA A 406 7.58 15.42 -17.40
N PHE A 407 8.62 15.96 -18.06
CA PHE A 407 8.88 17.39 -18.14
C PHE A 407 8.98 17.85 -19.58
N GLU A 408 8.45 19.04 -19.83
CA GLU A 408 8.71 19.82 -21.04
C GLU A 408 9.66 20.98 -20.69
N PRO A 409 10.63 21.27 -21.58
CA PRO A 409 11.44 22.48 -21.42
C PRO A 409 10.51 23.69 -21.51
N THR A 410 10.56 24.59 -20.54
CA THR A 410 9.88 25.87 -20.66
C THR A 410 10.54 26.61 -21.81
N GLU A 411 9.76 27.00 -22.83
CA GLU A 411 10.30 27.88 -23.88
C GLU A 411 10.92 29.09 -23.16
N PRO A 412 12.20 29.42 -23.43
CA PRO A 412 12.75 30.64 -22.88
C PRO A 412 11.81 31.74 -23.34
N GLY A 413 11.14 32.37 -22.37
CA GLY A 413 10.22 33.46 -22.66
C GLY A 413 10.92 34.40 -23.64
N ALA A 414 10.17 34.99 -24.55
CA ALA A 414 10.64 36.06 -25.42
C ALA A 414 11.02 37.29 -24.57
N SER A 415 12.05 37.13 -23.72
CA SER A 415 12.69 38.16 -22.95
C SER A 415 13.29 39.08 -24.00
N GLY A 416 12.79 40.32 -24.01
CA GLY A 416 13.21 41.34 -24.94
C GLY A 416 14.74 41.46 -25.00
N PRO A 417 15.29 41.99 -26.10
CA PRO A 417 16.73 42.04 -26.32
C PRO A 417 17.38 42.87 -25.21
N GLY A 418 18.08 42.22 -24.26
CA GLY A 418 18.82 42.96 -23.24
C GLY A 418 19.38 42.20 -22.02
N VAL A 419 18.92 40.99 -21.70
CA VAL A 419 19.42 40.27 -20.51
C VAL A 419 20.26 39.08 -20.94
N SER A 420 21.58 39.28 -20.95
CA SER A 420 22.57 38.25 -21.26
C SER A 420 23.05 37.58 -19.97
N GLY A 421 22.30 36.59 -19.51
CA GLY A 421 22.72 35.61 -18.52
C GLY A 421 22.10 34.25 -18.85
N PRO A 422 22.78 33.11 -18.60
CA PRO A 422 22.14 31.81 -18.72
C PRO A 422 21.13 31.68 -17.57
N GLU A 423 19.89 32.09 -17.80
CA GLU A 423 18.81 31.73 -16.88
C GLU A 423 18.66 30.20 -16.92
N PRO A 424 18.59 29.52 -15.75
CA PRO A 424 18.28 28.11 -15.72
C PRO A 424 16.95 27.93 -16.45
N SER A 425 16.98 27.17 -17.55
CA SER A 425 15.77 26.89 -18.31
C SER A 425 14.88 26.04 -17.42
N GLY A 426 13.83 26.66 -16.89
CA GLY A 426 12.85 25.96 -16.09
C GLY A 426 12.24 24.79 -16.85
N SER A 427 11.80 23.77 -16.13
CA SER A 427 11.04 22.68 -16.71
C SER A 427 9.77 22.46 -15.91
N VAL A 428 8.63 22.45 -16.61
CA VAL A 428 7.31 22.25 -16.03
C VAL A 428 6.85 20.82 -16.32
N ALA A 429 6.10 20.24 -15.39
CA ALA A 429 5.51 18.93 -15.57
C ALA A 429 4.50 18.94 -16.73
N THR A 430 4.64 17.99 -17.65
CA THR A 430 3.63 17.74 -18.70
C THR A 430 2.36 17.18 -18.08
N GLU A 431 1.23 17.22 -18.79
CA GLU A 431 -0.02 16.62 -18.29
C GLU A 431 0.14 15.10 -18.06
N GLU A 432 0.89 14.40 -18.93
CA GLU A 432 1.26 13.01 -18.71
C GLU A 432 2.16 12.84 -17.47
N GLY A 433 3.10 13.76 -17.25
CA GLY A 433 3.97 13.80 -16.08
C GLY A 433 3.20 13.98 -14.78
N LYS A 434 2.22 14.89 -14.75
CA LYS A 434 1.32 15.09 -13.60
C LYS A 434 0.50 13.83 -13.30
N ARG A 435 -0.05 13.18 -14.32
CA ARG A 435 -0.80 11.92 -14.16
C ARG A 435 0.08 10.78 -13.67
N LEU A 436 1.33 10.67 -14.16
CA LEU A 436 2.31 9.73 -13.62
C LEU A 436 2.60 10.03 -12.16
N ALA A 437 2.85 11.30 -11.82
CA ALA A 437 3.14 11.70 -10.45
C ALA A 437 1.98 11.34 -9.49
N ALA A 438 0.75 11.65 -9.91
CA ALA A 438 -0.46 11.32 -9.16
C ALA A 438 -0.65 9.80 -9.02
N ALA A 439 -0.36 9.01 -10.05
CA ALA A 439 -0.49 7.55 -9.97
C ALA A 439 0.52 6.91 -9.01
N VAL A 440 1.76 7.42 -9.00
CA VAL A 440 2.80 6.99 -8.04
C VAL A 440 2.40 7.38 -6.62
N LEU A 441 1.93 8.61 -6.41
CA LEU A 441 1.52 9.09 -5.09
C LEU A 441 0.28 8.35 -4.58
N ARG A 442 -0.70 8.07 -5.46
CA ARG A 442 -1.88 7.23 -5.17
C ARG A 442 -1.46 5.83 -4.76
N HIS A 443 -0.59 5.18 -5.55
CA HIS A 443 -0.09 3.84 -5.20
C HIS A 443 0.60 3.86 -3.84
N ARG A 444 1.45 4.86 -3.59
CA ARG A 444 2.12 4.99 -2.31
C ARG A 444 1.13 5.13 -1.15
N LEU A 445 0.14 6.01 -1.22
CA LEU A 445 -0.88 6.14 -0.17
C LEU A 445 -1.60 4.81 0.11
N LEU A 446 -1.93 4.04 -0.93
CA LEU A 446 -2.60 2.75 -0.79
C LEU A 446 -1.69 1.61 -0.28
N HIS A 447 -0.37 1.77 -0.30
CA HIS A 447 0.56 0.72 0.11
C HIS A 447 1.51 1.09 1.27
N THR A 448 1.46 2.33 1.75
CA THR A 448 2.26 2.80 2.88
C THR A 448 1.58 2.42 4.18
N ARG A 449 2.32 1.71 5.06
CA ARG A 449 1.92 1.58 6.47
C ARG A 449 2.40 2.81 7.22
N TYR A 450 1.46 3.52 7.82
CA TYR A 450 1.72 4.75 8.52
C TYR A 450 2.29 4.44 9.91
N PRO A 451 3.21 5.28 10.42
CA PRO A 451 3.61 5.19 11.82
C PRO A 451 2.35 5.27 12.69
N SER A 452 2.32 4.49 13.77
CA SER A 452 1.28 4.61 14.79
C SER A 452 1.29 6.04 15.32
N LEU A 453 0.21 6.77 15.04
CA LEU A 453 -0.06 8.13 15.52
C LEU A 453 -0.31 8.18 17.03
#